data_AF-A0A3D1B8V1-F1
#
_entry.id   AF-A0A3D1B8V1-F1
#
_cell.length_a   1.000
_cell.length_b   1.000
_cell.length_c   1.000
_cell.angle_alpha   90.00
_cell.angle_beta   90.00
_cell.angle_gamma   90.00
#
_symmetry.space_group_name_H-M   'P 1'
#
loop_
_entity.id
_entity.type
_entity.pdbx_description
1 polymer ?
#
loop_
_entity_poly.entity_id
_entity_poly.type
_entity_poly.pdbx_seq_one_letter_code
_entity_poly.pdbx_strand_id
1 'polypeptide(L)'
;IVGETGAGKSLLARAIIDMLPAEARITEGEVLVNGQSISRMTDEQKRGFRGGEVALIGTNAKALLDPVVTVGEQIARVLRAHRGIGKAEAW
;
A
#
# COMPACT_ATOMS: atom_id res chain seq x y z
N ILE A 1 12.82 -8.91 7.38
CA ILE A 1 14.01 -8.03 7.44
C ILE A 1 14.32 -7.75 8.90
N VAL A 2 15.53 -8.06 9.35
CA VAL A 2 15.97 -7.86 10.74
C VAL A 2 17.01 -6.74 10.76
N GLY A 3 17.05 -5.95 11.82
CA GLY A 3 18.00 -4.86 12.01
C GLY A 3 17.54 -3.91 13.11
N GLU A 4 18.42 -3.03 13.57
CA GLU A 4 18.15 -2.06 14.64
C GLU A 4 17.11 -1.01 14.26
N THR A 5 16.50 -0.37 15.25
CA THR A 5 15.64 0.81 15.03
C THR A 5 16.43 1.87 14.28
N GLY A 6 15.86 2.43 13.21
CA GLY A 6 16.55 3.40 12.35
C GLY A 6 17.36 2.80 11.18
N ALA A 7 17.53 1.48 11.10
CA ALA A 7 18.25 0.81 10.00
C ALA A 7 17.53 0.85 8.62
N GLY A 8 16.56 1.74 8.42
CA GLY A 8 15.88 1.93 7.13
C GLY A 8 14.83 0.89 6.74
N LYS A 9 14.52 -0.11 7.58
CA LYS A 9 13.55 -1.18 7.28
C LYS A 9 12.19 -0.67 6.80
N SER A 10 11.62 0.32 7.51
CA SER A 10 10.33 0.92 7.14
C SER A 10 10.41 1.76 5.88
N LEU A 11 11.55 2.40 5.63
CA LEU A 11 11.79 3.17 4.40
C LEU A 11 11.90 2.23 3.19
N LEU A 12 12.58 1.09 3.35
CA LEU A 12 12.66 0.04 2.35
C LEU A 12 11.28 -0.56 2.04
N ALA A 13 10.47 -0.86 3.06
CA ALA A 13 9.10 -1.34 2.85
C ALA A 13 8.25 -0.33 2.06
N ARG A 14 8.42 0.97 2.32
CA ARG A 14 7.77 2.05 1.55
C ARG A 14 8.31 2.16 0.12
N ALA A 15 9.61 1.97 -0.09
CA ALA A 15 10.22 1.95 -1.42
C ALA A 15 9.65 0.82 -2.29
N ILE A 16 9.45 -0.37 -1.70
CA ILE A 16 8.89 -1.54 -2.40
C ILE A 16 7.49 -1.26 -2.96
N ILE A 17 6.69 -0.39 -2.34
CA ILE A 17 5.33 -0.05 -2.80
C ILE A 17 5.24 1.34 -3.45
N ASP A 18 6.38 1.97 -3.71
CA ASP A 18 6.52 3.33 -4.26
C ASP A 18 5.81 4.42 -3.41
N MET A 19 5.76 4.23 -2.09
CA MET A 19 5.14 5.15 -1.12
C MET A 19 6.19 5.90 -0.29
N LEU A 20 7.27 6.32 -0.95
CA LEU A 20 8.34 7.10 -0.32
C LEU A 20 7.82 8.49 0.09
N PRO A 21 8.32 9.04 1.22
CA PRO A 21 8.06 10.42 1.56
C PRO A 21 8.72 11.35 0.52
N ALA A 22 8.25 12.60 0.42
CA ALA A 22 8.67 13.54 -0.63
C ALA A 22 10.19 13.83 -0.63
N GLU A 23 10.82 13.68 0.52
CA GLU A 23 12.26 13.89 0.73
C GLU A 23 13.11 12.70 0.28
N ALA A 24 12.49 11.57 -0.09
CA ALA A 24 13.16 10.35 -0.49
C ALA A 24 12.83 9.96 -1.94
N ARG A 25 13.83 9.42 -2.63
CA ARG A 25 13.69 8.88 -3.99
C ARG A 25 14.51 7.61 -4.14
N ILE A 26 14.10 6.75 -5.06
CA ILE A 26 14.93 5.64 -5.54
C ILE A 26 16.01 6.24 -6.43
N THR A 27 17.28 6.11 -6.05
CA THR A 27 18.40 6.63 -6.84
C THR A 27 18.77 5.71 -7.98
N GLU A 28 18.80 4.40 -7.72
CA GLU A 28 19.20 3.37 -8.65
C GLU A 28 18.47 2.05 -8.34
N GLY A 29 18.54 1.10 -9.27
CA GLY A 29 17.89 -0.21 -9.16
C GLY A 29 16.41 -0.18 -9.53
N GLU A 30 15.79 -1.34 -9.45
CA GLU A 30 14.36 -1.50 -9.71
C GLU A 30 13.72 -2.52 -8.76
N VAL A 31 12.44 -2.33 -8.51
CA VAL A 31 11.60 -3.28 -7.78
C VAL A 31 10.65 -3.92 -8.77
N LEU A 32 10.76 -5.24 -8.92
CA LEU A 32 9.90 -6.04 -9.77
C LEU A 32 8.90 -6.80 -8.89
N VAL A 33 7.61 -6.68 -9.19
CA VAL A 33 6.57 -7.53 -8.60
C VAL A 33 5.83 -8.20 -9.74
N ASN A 34 5.72 -9.54 -9.68
CA ASN A 34 5.15 -10.34 -10.77
C ASN A 34 5.78 -10.05 -12.14
N GLY A 35 7.08 -9.73 -12.16
CA GLY A 35 7.83 -9.37 -13.38
C GLY A 35 7.62 -7.93 -13.88
N GLN A 36 6.76 -7.14 -13.21
CA GLN A 36 6.49 -5.76 -13.57
C GLN A 36 7.27 -4.78 -12.69
N SER A 37 7.95 -3.82 -13.34
CA SER A 37 8.70 -2.76 -12.66
C SER A 37 7.74 -1.70 -12.10
N ILE A 38 7.75 -1.51 -10.79
CA ILE A 38 6.82 -0.60 -10.09
C ILE A 38 7.08 0.87 -10.48
N SER A 39 8.35 1.23 -10.65
CA SER A 39 8.74 2.59 -11.05
C SER A 39 8.25 2.97 -12.45
N ARG A 40 7.91 1.98 -13.28
CA ARG A 40 7.38 2.17 -14.65
C ARG A 40 5.85 2.14 -14.71
N MET A 41 5.17 1.89 -13.59
CA MET A 41 3.71 1.95 -13.52
C MET A 41 3.22 3.39 -13.61
N THR A 42 2.13 3.61 -14.32
CA THR A 42 1.33 4.84 -14.23
C THR A 42 0.69 4.98 -12.85
N ASP A 43 0.24 6.17 -12.48
CA ASP A 43 -0.44 6.38 -11.20
C ASP A 43 -1.71 5.53 -11.05
N GLU A 44 -2.40 5.26 -12.16
CA GLU A 44 -3.57 4.38 -12.17
C GLU A 44 -3.19 2.93 -11.89
N GLN A 45 -2.15 2.43 -12.54
CA GLN A 45 -1.61 1.09 -12.26
C GLN A 45 -1.13 0.98 -10.82
N LYS A 46 -0.46 2.01 -10.28
CA LYS A 46 -0.05 2.06 -8.87
C LYS A 46 -1.25 2.02 -7.92
N ARG A 47 -2.36 2.69 -8.24
CA ARG A 47 -3.60 2.61 -7.44
C ARG A 47 -4.20 1.20 -7.42
N GLY A 48 -4.21 0.50 -8.55
CA GLY A 48 -4.66 -0.90 -8.60
C GLY A 48 -3.73 -1.85 -7.85
N PHE A 49 -2.42 -1.64 -8.01
CA PHE A 49 -1.37 -2.43 -7.38
C PHE A 49 -1.37 -2.31 -5.84
N ARG A 50 -1.44 -1.09 -5.31
CA ARG A 50 -1.45 -0.82 -3.86
C ARG A 50 -2.80 -1.22 -3.27
N GLY A 51 -2.82 -2.14 -2.33
CA GLY A 51 -4.04 -2.64 -1.69
C GLY A 51 -4.76 -3.74 -2.48
N GLY A 52 -4.49 -3.87 -3.79
CA GLY A 52 -4.99 -4.97 -4.62
C GLY A 52 -4.02 -6.16 -4.69
N GLU A 53 -2.78 -5.92 -5.09
CA GLU A 53 -1.74 -6.96 -5.20
C GLU A 53 -0.77 -6.95 -4.02
N VAL A 54 -0.39 -5.76 -3.55
CA VAL A 54 0.54 -5.60 -2.43
C VAL A 54 -0.02 -4.61 -1.41
N ALA A 55 0.01 -4.98 -0.13
CA ALA A 55 -0.42 -4.13 0.96
C ALA A 55 0.70 -3.95 1.99
N LEU A 56 0.77 -2.75 2.57
CA LEU A 56 1.65 -2.45 3.70
C LEU A 56 0.83 -2.37 4.98
N ILE A 57 1.12 -3.29 5.90
CA ILE A 57 0.55 -3.25 7.23
C ILE A 57 1.46 -2.39 8.11
N GLY A 58 0.93 -1.25 8.57
CA GLY A 58 1.66 -0.35 9.46
C GLY A 58 1.97 -1.03 10.80
N THR A 59 3.00 -0.53 11.49
CA THR A 59 3.45 -1.08 12.79
C THR A 59 2.39 -0.95 13.89
N ASN A 60 1.47 0.01 13.77
CA ASN A 60 0.32 0.18 14.67
C ASN A 60 -0.99 0.11 13.88
N ALA A 61 -1.53 -1.10 13.72
CA ALA A 61 -2.76 -1.33 12.97
C ALA A 61 -3.98 -0.60 13.56
N LYS A 62 -4.08 -0.45 14.90
CA LYS A 62 -5.21 0.24 15.54
C LYS A 62 -5.27 1.71 15.17
N ALA A 63 -4.12 2.36 15.04
CA ALA A 63 -4.04 3.77 14.65
C ALA A 63 -4.45 4.02 13.20
N LEU A 64 -4.58 2.97 12.37
CA LEU A 64 -5.00 3.08 10.97
C LEU A 64 -6.51 3.01 10.79
N LEU A 65 -7.28 2.63 11.82
CA LEU A 65 -8.73 2.59 11.76
C LEU A 65 -9.32 3.97 12.06
N ASP A 66 -10.29 4.37 11.26
CA ASP A 66 -11.11 5.56 11.54
C ASP A 66 -12.14 5.21 12.62
N PRO A 67 -12.08 5.82 13.83
CA PRO A 67 -12.97 5.47 14.93
C PRO A 67 -14.42 5.93 14.70
N VAL A 68 -14.68 6.83 13.75
CA VAL A 68 -16.04 7.29 13.43
C VAL A 68 -16.72 6.46 12.34
N VAL A 69 -16.03 5.44 11.81
CA VAL A 69 -16.54 4.54 10.77
C VAL A 69 -16.49 3.09 11.25
N THR A 70 -17.56 2.33 11.02
CA THR A 70 -17.57 0.90 11.36
C THR A 70 -16.47 0.13 10.63
N VAL A 71 -15.95 -0.93 11.25
CA VAL A 71 -14.93 -1.79 10.64
C VAL A 71 -15.40 -2.33 9.28
N GLY A 72 -16.66 -2.77 9.20
CA GLY A 72 -17.27 -3.27 7.95
C GLY A 72 -17.24 -2.23 6.82
N GLU A 73 -17.56 -0.96 7.09
CA GLU A 73 -17.56 0.08 6.06
C GLU A 73 -16.14 0.38 5.57
N GLN A 74 -15.15 0.33 6.46
CA GLN A 74 -13.75 0.51 6.07
C GLN A 74 -13.26 -0.64 5.17
N ILE A 75 -13.64 -1.89 5.48
CA ILE A 75 -13.35 -3.05 4.63
C ILE A 75 -14.07 -2.93 3.28
N ALA A 76 -15.37 -2.61 3.29
CA ALA A 76 -16.17 -2.47 2.09
C ALA A 76 -15.61 -1.38 1.16
N ARG A 77 -15.10 -0.25 1.68
CA ARG A 77 -14.44 0.79 0.88
C ARG A 77 -13.26 0.25 0.08
N VAL A 78 -12.41 -0.57 0.70
CA VAL A 78 -11.26 -1.18 0.02
C VAL A 78 -11.75 -2.13 -1.07
N LEU A 79 -12.73 -2.98 -0.78
CA LEU A 79 -13.30 -3.92 -1.77
C LEU A 79 -13.89 -3.18 -2.97
N ARG A 80 -14.66 -2.11 -2.76
CA ARG A 80 -15.21 -1.28 -3.84
C ARG A 80 -14.11 -0.64 -4.68
N ALA A 81 -13.06 -0.13 -4.05
CA ALA A 81 -11.95 0.54 -4.73
C ALA A 81 -11.16 -0.41 -5.65
N HIS A 82 -11.05 -1.69 -5.30
CA HIS A 82 -10.24 -2.66 -6.06
C HIS A 82 -11.03 -3.65 -6.92
N ARG A 83 -12.32 -3.87 -6.63
CA ARG A 83 -13.15 -4.85 -7.35
C ARG A 83 -14.27 -4.26 -8.19
N GLY A 84 -14.51 -2.94 -8.11
CA GLY A 84 -15.58 -2.29 -8.87
C GLY A 84 -16.99 -2.76 -8.52
N ILE A 85 -17.16 -3.40 -7.36
CA ILE A 85 -18.43 -3.95 -6.89
C ILE A 85 -19.31 -2.89 -6.23
N GLY A 86 -20.63 -3.12 -6.25
CA GLY A 86 -21.61 -2.24 -5.62
C GLY A 86 -21.58 -2.27 -4.09
N LYS A 87 -22.21 -1.29 -3.45
CA LYS A 87 -22.26 -1.19 -1.98
C LYS A 87 -22.85 -2.44 -1.30
N ALA A 88 -23.91 -3.00 -1.87
CA ALA A 88 -24.58 -4.18 -1.32
C ALA A 88 -23.74 -5.47 -1.43
N GLU A 89 -22.90 -5.59 -2.47
CA GLU A 89 -22.03 -6.74 -2.68
C GLU A 89 -20.74 -6.65 -1.83
N ALA A 90 -20.31 -5.43 -1.51
CA ALA A 90 -19.12 -5.18 -0.71
C ALA A 90 -19.32 -5.33 0.82
N TRP A 91 -20.56 -5.52 1.27
CA TRP A 91 -20.96 -5.55 2.68
C TRP A 91 -21.29 -6.98 3.13
#